data_AF-A0A9N9D189-F1
#
_entry.id   AF-A0A9N9D189-F1
#
_cell.length_a   1.000
_cell.length_b   1.000
_cell.length_c   1.000
_cell.angle_alpha   90.00
_cell.angle_beta   90.00
_cell.angle_gamma   90.00
#
_symmetry.space_group_name_H-M   'P 1'
#
loop_
_entity.id
_entity.type
_entity.pdbx_description
1 polymer ?
#
loop_
_entity_poly.entity_id
_entity_poly.type
_entity_poly.pdbx_seq_one_letter_code
_entity_poly.pdbx_strand_id
1 'polypeptide(L)'
;MIKDFPLEVLHRIFCYLDNRDTWSDIYNRLITEQIPLDSDENEPIWQSHRSSYRDLYHCALVNRQWCQRAMPILWNRPFFHYDTVDSAMPNVLRTYVSFLTDADNSLLRENDLDVPYAIRRPMFDYPSFVKHLNLWELIMACESWRNWGNKLALVVRIMLGLFKRRGIELTSLLLPLDIWYEEKHEEAICVIVEDEFTEMIAPIRYLEMSKLTNIGKLACGLAQTCYNLEHINLSDLKGSYSSRYVNQLIKSQKQLISFYMINGASRVESSLFNQAKSLRDVRLHSTDFQDSDAWHSLATLTMLERLDIVDCENITVLMVEPLLNETLPYLKQVNVTGGRTPKCRELEEWARRMCV
;
A
#
# COMPACT_ATOMS: atom_id res chain seq x y z
N MET A 1 -34.43 8.44 19.75
CA MET A 1 -33.51 7.30 19.48
C MET A 1 -32.15 7.46 20.19
N ILE A 2 -32.08 8.16 21.34
CA ILE A 2 -30.83 8.31 22.15
C ILE A 2 -30.96 7.56 23.49
N LYS A 3 -32.14 7.00 23.80
CA LYS A 3 -32.47 6.48 25.14
C LYS A 3 -31.95 5.06 25.46
N ASP A 4 -31.40 4.34 24.48
CA ASP A 4 -31.08 2.91 24.65
C ASP A 4 -29.57 2.59 24.56
N PHE A 5 -28.68 3.58 24.56
CA PHE A 5 -27.24 3.32 24.63
C PHE A 5 -26.80 3.12 26.08
N PRO A 6 -25.95 2.10 26.38
CA PRO A 6 -25.34 1.94 27.69
C PRO A 6 -24.58 3.21 28.08
N LEU A 7 -24.72 3.66 29.33
CA LEU A 7 -24.12 4.90 29.82
C LEU A 7 -22.60 4.95 29.57
N GLU A 8 -21.93 3.80 29.56
CA GLU A 8 -20.50 3.66 29.29
C GLU A 8 -20.12 3.94 27.83
N VAL A 9 -21.00 3.64 26.87
CA VAL A 9 -20.79 3.94 25.44
C VAL A 9 -20.98 5.43 25.20
N LEU A 10 -22.00 6.02 25.82
CA LEU A 10 -22.19 7.47 25.80
C LEU A 10 -21.01 8.18 26.46
N HIS A 11 -20.55 7.72 27.63
CA HIS A 11 -19.40 8.31 28.32
C HIS A 11 -18.11 8.23 27.49
N ARG A 12 -17.87 7.14 26.74
CA ARG A 12 -16.71 7.03 25.83
C ARG A 12 -16.82 7.95 24.61
N ILE A 13 -18.02 8.10 24.05
CA ILE A 13 -18.28 9.04 22.95
C ILE A 13 -18.12 10.50 23.44
N PHE A 14 -18.61 10.82 24.65
CA PHE A 14 -18.53 12.15 25.27
C PHE A 14 -17.14 12.50 25.87
N CYS A 15 -16.28 11.51 26.15
CA CYS A 15 -14.89 11.77 26.56
C CYS A 15 -13.94 11.99 25.39
N TYR A 16 -14.29 11.52 24.17
CA TYR A 16 -13.46 11.66 22.97
C TYR A 16 -13.91 12.80 22.05
N LEU A 17 -15.21 13.10 22.04
CA LEU A 17 -15.76 14.26 21.34
C LEU A 17 -15.89 15.38 22.37
N ASP A 18 -15.22 16.52 22.14
CA ASP A 18 -15.52 17.69 22.95
C ASP A 18 -17.02 17.99 22.78
N ASN A 19 -17.71 18.42 23.83
CA ASN A 19 -19.18 18.55 23.87
C ASN A 19 -19.75 19.54 22.82
N ARG A 20 -18.89 20.14 21.98
CA ARG A 20 -19.22 21.05 20.88
C ARG A 20 -18.83 20.55 19.49
N ASP A 21 -18.16 19.41 19.37
CA ASP A 21 -17.66 18.93 18.08
C ASP A 21 -18.81 18.54 17.15
N THR A 22 -18.86 19.19 15.99
CA THR A 22 -19.76 18.82 14.91
C THR A 22 -19.15 17.69 14.06
N TRP A 23 -19.96 17.02 13.24
CA TRP A 23 -19.44 16.09 12.23
C TRP A 23 -18.34 16.75 11.37
N SER A 24 -18.46 18.05 11.07
CA SER A 24 -17.46 18.78 10.28
C SER A 24 -16.12 18.88 10.99
N ASP A 25 -16.10 19.07 12.30
CA ASP A 25 -14.87 19.18 13.09
C ASP A 25 -14.15 17.83 13.21
N ILE A 26 -14.92 16.75 13.32
CA ILE A 26 -14.40 15.39 13.33
C ILE A 26 -13.93 15.00 11.92
N TYR A 27 -14.73 15.26 10.89
CA TYR A 27 -14.41 14.97 9.49
C TYR A 27 -13.15 15.70 9.02
N ASN A 28 -12.99 16.98 9.38
CA ASN A 28 -11.78 17.72 9.06
C ASN A 28 -10.56 17.12 9.77
N ARG A 29 -10.64 16.74 11.04
CA ARG A 29 -9.54 16.03 11.74
C ARG A 29 -9.17 14.72 11.03
N LEU A 30 -10.17 13.90 10.73
CA LEU A 30 -9.98 12.60 10.07
C LEU A 30 -9.43 12.71 8.63
N ILE A 31 -9.83 13.73 7.87
CA ILE A 31 -9.28 13.98 6.52
C ILE A 31 -7.86 14.52 6.60
N THR A 32 -7.59 15.43 7.54
CA THR A 32 -6.25 16.00 7.71
C THR A 32 -5.26 14.91 8.15
N GLU A 33 -5.71 13.94 8.94
CA GLU A 33 -4.95 12.74 9.30
C GLU A 33 -4.86 11.69 8.18
N GLN A 34 -5.73 11.72 7.16
CA GLN A 34 -5.69 10.81 5.99
C GLN A 34 -4.77 11.29 4.86
N ILE A 35 -4.31 12.54 4.91
CA ILE A 35 -3.29 13.10 4.02
C ILE A 35 -1.94 12.84 4.70
N PRO A 36 -0.93 12.26 4.01
CA PRO A 36 0.41 12.19 4.58
C PRO A 36 0.96 13.61 4.66
N LEU A 37 0.83 14.25 5.82
CA LEU A 37 1.72 15.33 6.23
C LEU A 37 2.93 14.64 6.83
N ASP A 38 4.04 14.66 6.10
CA ASP A 38 5.41 14.53 6.61
C ASP A 38 5.53 13.66 7.87
N SER A 39 5.41 12.33 7.72
CA SER A 39 5.75 11.44 8.84
C SER A 39 7.26 11.43 9.00
N ASP A 40 7.75 12.31 9.88
CA ASP A 40 9.13 12.49 10.32
C ASP A 40 9.64 11.31 11.19
N GLU A 41 8.91 10.20 11.25
CA GLU A 41 9.28 8.99 11.98
C GLU A 41 9.20 7.79 11.04
N ASN A 42 10.08 6.81 11.23
CA ASN A 42 10.32 5.62 10.40
C ASN A 42 9.12 4.66 10.24
N GLU A 43 7.88 5.11 10.45
CA GLU A 43 6.69 4.30 10.31
C GLU A 43 6.12 4.40 8.88
N PRO A 44 5.71 3.27 8.27
CA PRO A 44 4.97 3.28 7.02
C PRO A 44 3.75 4.21 7.14
N ILE A 45 3.45 4.96 6.08
CA ILE A 45 2.35 5.95 5.96
C ILE A 45 1.01 5.45 6.54
N TRP A 46 0.81 4.14 6.59
CA TRP A 46 -0.42 3.55 7.06
C TRP A 46 -0.55 3.44 8.59
N GLN A 47 0.55 3.37 9.36
CA GLN A 47 0.50 3.14 10.82
C GLN A 47 -0.09 4.34 11.58
N SER A 48 0.08 5.56 11.07
CA SER A 48 -0.39 6.81 11.68
C SER A 48 -1.92 6.94 11.82
N HIS A 49 -2.72 6.07 11.18
CA HIS A 49 -4.18 6.24 11.10
C HIS A 49 -5.01 5.43 12.12
N ARG A 50 -4.41 4.60 12.97
CA ARG A 50 -5.16 3.64 13.82
C ARG A 50 -6.15 4.30 14.80
N SER A 51 -5.78 5.43 15.41
CA SER A 51 -6.65 6.20 16.32
C SER A 51 -7.88 6.75 15.60
N SER A 52 -7.67 7.36 14.44
CA SER A 52 -8.68 7.93 13.55
C SER A 52 -9.83 6.97 13.20
N TYR A 53 -9.53 5.70 12.92
CA TYR A 53 -10.55 4.70 12.56
C TYR A 53 -11.40 4.23 13.73
N ARG A 54 -10.83 4.18 14.94
CA ARG A 54 -11.57 3.85 16.15
C ARG A 54 -12.61 4.93 16.46
N ASP A 55 -12.24 6.19 16.29
CA ASP A 55 -13.14 7.33 16.50
C ASP A 55 -14.26 7.36 15.44
N LEU A 56 -13.94 7.04 14.18
CA LEU A 56 -14.93 6.85 13.12
C LEU A 56 -15.94 5.74 13.42
N TYR A 57 -15.48 4.62 13.97
CA TYR A 57 -16.36 3.52 14.38
C TYR A 57 -17.34 4.00 15.47
N HIS A 58 -16.86 4.74 16.47
CA HIS A 58 -17.72 5.34 17.49
C HIS A 58 -18.70 6.35 16.91
N CYS A 59 -18.27 7.18 15.96
CA CYS A 59 -19.15 8.12 15.24
C CYS A 59 -20.29 7.40 14.51
N ALA A 60 -20.01 6.23 13.91
CA ALA A 60 -21.02 5.46 13.21
C ALA A 60 -22.15 4.94 14.12
N LEU A 61 -21.91 4.83 15.43
CA LEU A 61 -22.89 4.39 16.41
C LEU A 61 -23.79 5.52 16.93
N VAL A 62 -23.45 6.78 16.69
CA VAL A 62 -24.17 7.94 17.26
C VAL A 62 -25.60 8.05 16.71
N ASN A 63 -25.74 8.09 15.39
CA ASN A 63 -27.05 8.15 14.71
C ASN A 63 -26.94 7.73 13.23
N ARG A 64 -28.08 7.58 12.54
CA ARG A 64 -28.15 7.14 11.13
C ARG A 64 -27.37 8.06 10.17
N GLN A 65 -27.37 9.37 10.40
CA GLN A 65 -26.67 10.31 9.51
C GLN A 65 -25.15 10.19 9.66
N TRP A 66 -24.65 10.07 10.89
CA TRP A 66 -23.23 9.87 11.16
C TRP A 66 -22.76 8.50 10.68
N CYS A 67 -23.58 7.46 10.88
CA CYS A 67 -23.37 6.14 10.30
C CYS A 67 -23.20 6.21 8.79
N GLN A 68 -24.13 6.86 8.08
CA GLN A 68 -24.09 7.01 6.62
C GLN A 68 -22.82 7.70 6.10
N ARG A 69 -22.25 8.63 6.87
CA ARG A 69 -21.01 9.33 6.48
C ARG A 69 -19.74 8.61 6.91
N ALA A 70 -19.77 7.92 8.05
CA ALA A 70 -18.64 7.16 8.55
C ALA A 70 -18.40 5.87 7.76
N MET A 71 -19.45 5.18 7.30
CA MET A 71 -19.32 3.89 6.62
C MET A 71 -18.45 3.93 5.35
N PRO A 72 -18.61 4.89 4.42
CA PRO A 72 -17.71 4.99 3.27
C PRO A 72 -16.24 5.18 3.65
N ILE A 73 -15.97 5.90 4.74
CA ILE A 73 -14.60 6.16 5.21
C ILE A 73 -14.02 4.93 5.90
N LEU A 74 -14.80 4.26 6.75
CA LEU A 74 -14.39 3.03 7.43
C LEU A 74 -14.11 1.89 6.42
N TRP A 75 -14.92 1.80 5.37
CA TRP A 75 -14.86 0.70 4.40
C TRP A 75 -14.03 1.02 3.15
N ASN A 76 -13.38 2.19 3.08
CA ASN A 76 -12.44 2.47 2.01
C ASN A 76 -11.11 1.70 2.14
N ARG A 77 -10.80 1.19 3.35
CA ARG A 77 -9.68 0.30 3.67
C ARG A 77 -10.16 -0.93 4.48
N PRO A 78 -10.97 -1.81 3.87
CA PRO A 78 -11.71 -2.84 4.60
C PRO A 78 -10.82 -3.90 5.30
N PHE A 79 -9.54 -4.00 4.91
CA PHE A 79 -8.61 -5.02 5.39
C PHE A 79 -7.47 -4.46 6.28
N PHE A 80 -7.60 -3.22 6.76
CA PHE A 80 -6.49 -2.51 7.38
C PHE A 80 -6.32 -2.73 8.90
N HIS A 81 -7.32 -3.30 9.58
CA HIS A 81 -7.44 -3.23 11.05
C HIS A 81 -7.20 -4.53 11.82
N TYR A 82 -6.62 -5.54 11.19
CA TYR A 82 -6.57 -6.89 11.77
C TYR A 82 -5.17 -7.21 12.28
N ASP A 83 -4.86 -6.72 13.49
CA ASP A 83 -3.67 -7.13 14.26
C ASP A 83 -3.70 -8.62 14.65
N THR A 84 -4.85 -9.27 14.48
CA THR A 84 -5.01 -10.71 14.67
C THR A 84 -5.83 -11.26 13.51
N VAL A 85 -5.20 -12.13 12.72
CA VAL A 85 -5.80 -12.87 11.59
C VAL A 85 -7.10 -13.60 12.00
N ASP A 86 -7.24 -13.92 13.29
CA ASP A 86 -8.23 -14.89 13.76
C ASP A 86 -9.65 -14.38 14.07
N SER A 87 -9.90 -13.07 14.26
CA SER A 87 -11.21 -12.64 14.82
C SER A 87 -12.13 -11.80 13.93
N ALA A 88 -11.62 -11.12 12.90
CA ALA A 88 -12.44 -10.13 12.17
C ALA A 88 -12.33 -10.13 10.64
N MET A 89 -11.27 -10.70 10.04
CA MET A 89 -11.19 -10.92 8.59
C MET A 89 -12.35 -11.78 8.03
N PRO A 90 -12.82 -12.83 8.74
CA PRO A 90 -13.99 -13.59 8.29
C PRO A 90 -15.27 -12.75 8.20
N ASN A 91 -15.39 -11.66 8.99
CA ASN A 91 -16.59 -10.81 9.00
C ASN A 91 -16.65 -9.85 7.80
N VAL A 92 -15.51 -9.30 7.38
CA VAL A 92 -15.41 -8.47 6.16
C VAL A 92 -15.71 -9.32 4.95
N LEU A 93 -15.05 -10.47 4.84
CA LEU A 93 -15.29 -11.36 3.71
C LEU A 93 -16.74 -11.87 3.69
N ARG A 94 -17.31 -12.25 4.84
CA ARG A 94 -18.73 -12.63 4.92
C ARG A 94 -19.65 -11.51 4.44
N THR A 95 -19.31 -10.26 4.72
CA THR A 95 -20.05 -9.10 4.20
C THR A 95 -19.97 -9.06 2.68
N TYR A 96 -18.80 -9.25 2.07
CA TYR A 96 -18.66 -9.30 0.61
C TYR A 96 -19.32 -10.51 -0.05
N VAL A 97 -19.23 -11.69 0.57
CA VAL A 97 -19.91 -12.91 0.12
C VAL A 97 -21.43 -12.70 0.01
N SER A 98 -22.01 -11.85 0.86
CA SER A 98 -23.45 -11.53 0.78
C SER A 98 -23.87 -10.72 -0.46
N PHE A 99 -22.91 -10.19 -1.23
CA PHE A 99 -23.15 -9.49 -2.48
C PHE A 99 -22.83 -10.34 -3.72
N LEU A 100 -22.48 -11.62 -3.55
CA LEU A 100 -22.31 -12.52 -4.68
C LEU A 100 -23.64 -12.69 -5.42
N THR A 101 -23.56 -12.59 -6.75
CA THR A 101 -24.71 -12.77 -7.65
C THR A 101 -25.02 -14.25 -7.85
N ASP A 102 -26.18 -14.56 -8.41
CA ASP A 102 -26.51 -15.93 -8.81
C ASP A 102 -25.46 -16.50 -9.80
N ALA A 103 -24.89 -15.66 -10.67
CA ALA A 103 -23.82 -16.06 -11.58
C ALA A 103 -22.53 -16.43 -10.83
N ASP A 104 -22.12 -15.63 -9.83
CA ASP A 104 -20.95 -15.94 -9.00
C ASP A 104 -21.17 -17.24 -8.21
N ASN A 105 -22.36 -17.42 -7.64
CA ASN A 105 -22.72 -18.63 -6.90
C ASN A 105 -22.75 -19.88 -7.80
N SER A 106 -23.25 -19.75 -9.04
CA SER A 106 -23.18 -20.83 -10.03
C SER A 106 -21.74 -21.17 -10.40
N LEU A 107 -20.90 -20.17 -10.65
CA LEU A 107 -19.48 -20.38 -10.95
C LEU A 107 -18.75 -21.09 -9.80
N LEU A 108 -19.06 -20.73 -8.55
CA LEU A 108 -18.55 -21.42 -7.37
C LEU A 108 -19.03 -22.88 -7.34
N ARG A 109 -20.33 -23.14 -7.52
CA ARG A 109 -20.91 -24.50 -7.54
C ARG A 109 -20.35 -25.39 -8.63
N GLU A 110 -20.20 -24.88 -9.85
CA GLU A 110 -19.60 -25.60 -10.99
C GLU A 110 -18.16 -26.01 -10.71
N ASN A 111 -17.49 -25.31 -9.80
CA ASN A 111 -16.15 -25.62 -9.32
C ASN A 111 -16.17 -26.37 -7.97
N ASP A 112 -17.27 -26.98 -7.56
CA ASP A 112 -17.42 -27.69 -6.27
C ASP A 112 -17.16 -26.81 -5.02
N LEU A 113 -17.37 -25.50 -5.15
CA LEU A 113 -17.09 -24.47 -4.13
C LEU A 113 -18.37 -23.97 -3.47
N ASP A 114 -19.23 -24.86 -2.97
CA ASP A 114 -20.50 -24.44 -2.37
C ASP A 114 -20.29 -23.47 -1.18
N VAL A 115 -21.03 -22.36 -1.21
CA VAL A 115 -21.00 -21.32 -0.18
C VAL A 115 -22.06 -21.65 0.86
N PRO A 116 -21.68 -21.89 2.12
CA PRO A 116 -22.67 -21.99 3.17
C PRO A 116 -23.26 -20.60 3.41
N TYR A 117 -24.56 -20.55 3.67
CA TYR A 117 -25.33 -19.43 4.25
C TYR A 117 -26.13 -18.54 3.30
N ALA A 118 -27.41 -18.42 3.65
CA ALA A 118 -28.22 -17.24 3.39
C ALA A 118 -27.74 -16.11 4.31
N ILE A 119 -27.13 -15.07 3.72
CA ILE A 119 -26.67 -13.91 4.48
C ILE A 119 -27.71 -12.81 4.36
N ARG A 120 -28.04 -12.15 5.49
CA ARG A 120 -28.96 -11.01 5.51
C ARG A 120 -28.41 -9.91 4.60
N ARG A 121 -29.31 -9.25 3.85
CA ARG A 121 -28.97 -8.13 2.98
C ARG A 121 -28.29 -7.02 3.80
N PRO A 122 -27.05 -6.63 3.47
CA PRO A 122 -26.36 -5.57 4.20
C PRO A 122 -27.04 -4.21 4.03
N MET A 123 -26.83 -3.33 5.01
CA MET A 123 -27.45 -2.00 5.04
C MET A 123 -26.85 -1.02 4.01
N PHE A 124 -25.57 -1.19 3.70
CA PHE A 124 -24.81 -0.35 2.78
C PHE A 124 -24.21 -1.19 1.68
N ASP A 125 -23.91 -0.55 0.56
CA ASP A 125 -23.16 -1.16 -0.53
C ASP A 125 -21.65 -1.16 -0.24
N TYR A 126 -21.23 -1.93 0.75
CA TYR A 126 -19.84 -1.96 1.23
C TYR A 126 -18.79 -2.17 0.14
N PRO A 127 -18.98 -3.06 -0.87
CA PRO A 127 -18.02 -3.22 -1.95
C PRO A 127 -17.73 -1.94 -2.74
N SER A 128 -18.70 -1.02 -2.84
CA SER A 128 -18.53 0.25 -3.57
C SER A 128 -17.64 1.26 -2.86
N PHE A 129 -17.35 1.06 -1.57
CA PHE A 129 -16.58 2.02 -0.78
C PHE A 129 -15.07 1.81 -0.89
N VAL A 130 -14.62 0.65 -1.37
CA VAL A 130 -13.20 0.26 -1.41
C VAL A 130 -12.40 1.24 -2.29
N LYS A 131 -11.31 1.78 -1.71
CA LYS A 131 -10.35 2.65 -2.41
C LYS A 131 -8.91 2.19 -2.22
N HIS A 132 -8.61 1.55 -1.11
CA HIS A 132 -7.30 1.04 -0.77
C HIS A 132 -7.41 -0.46 -0.56
N LEU A 133 -6.85 -1.23 -1.48
CA LEU A 133 -6.93 -2.67 -1.44
C LEU A 133 -5.65 -3.24 -0.85
N ASN A 134 -5.74 -3.85 0.33
CA ASN A 134 -4.75 -4.81 0.77
C ASN A 134 -5.10 -6.17 0.15
N LEU A 135 -4.39 -6.53 -0.92
CA LEU A 135 -4.69 -7.73 -1.68
C LEU A 135 -4.28 -8.99 -0.91
N TRP A 136 -3.17 -8.92 -0.16
CA TRP A 136 -2.72 -10.04 0.67
C TRP A 136 -3.78 -10.42 1.71
N GLU A 137 -4.32 -9.43 2.42
CA GLU A 137 -5.38 -9.66 3.41
C GLU A 137 -6.68 -10.17 2.79
N LEU A 138 -7.04 -9.73 1.57
CA LEU A 138 -8.17 -10.31 0.84
C LEU A 138 -7.93 -11.80 0.55
N ILE A 139 -6.72 -12.16 0.10
CA ILE A 139 -6.33 -13.54 -0.19
C ILE A 139 -6.39 -14.38 1.09
N MET A 140 -5.78 -13.90 2.18
CA MET A 140 -5.78 -14.57 3.48
C MET A 140 -7.19 -14.70 4.06
N ALA A 141 -8.05 -13.71 3.86
CA ALA A 141 -9.46 -13.81 4.25
C ALA A 141 -10.17 -14.91 3.46
N CYS A 142 -9.91 -15.01 2.15
CA CYS A 142 -10.46 -16.08 1.31
C CYS A 142 -10.02 -17.45 1.80
N GLU A 143 -8.73 -17.62 2.11
CA GLU A 143 -8.21 -18.89 2.65
C GLU A 143 -8.75 -19.23 4.04
N SER A 144 -8.90 -18.21 4.90
CA SER A 144 -9.46 -18.37 6.24
C SER A 144 -10.94 -18.74 6.20
N TRP A 145 -11.66 -18.33 5.14
CA TRP A 145 -13.04 -18.76 4.93
C TRP A 145 -13.13 -20.24 4.57
N ARG A 146 -12.24 -20.75 3.73
CA ARG A 146 -12.09 -22.17 3.42
C ARG A 146 -10.75 -22.42 2.75
N ASN A 147 -10.16 -23.59 2.97
CA ASN A 147 -9.01 -24.02 2.18
C ASN A 147 -9.45 -24.33 0.73
N TRP A 148 -9.19 -23.40 -0.18
CA TRP A 148 -9.52 -23.51 -1.60
C TRP A 148 -8.47 -24.28 -2.42
N GLY A 149 -7.30 -24.57 -1.84
CA GLY A 149 -6.18 -25.19 -2.56
C GLY A 149 -5.83 -24.41 -3.82
N ASN A 150 -5.79 -25.10 -4.97
CA ASN A 150 -5.51 -24.51 -6.28
C ASN A 150 -6.64 -23.63 -6.85
N LYS A 151 -7.81 -23.57 -6.20
CA LYS A 151 -8.94 -22.74 -6.64
C LYS A 151 -8.94 -21.34 -6.00
N LEU A 152 -7.93 -21.02 -5.20
CA LEU A 152 -7.82 -19.71 -4.51
C LEU A 152 -7.86 -18.53 -5.49
N ALA A 153 -7.16 -18.62 -6.63
CA ALA A 153 -7.16 -17.58 -7.64
C ALA A 153 -8.56 -17.30 -8.23
N LEU A 154 -9.39 -18.34 -8.39
CA LEU A 154 -10.78 -18.17 -8.83
C LEU A 154 -11.62 -17.42 -7.80
N VAL A 155 -11.48 -17.75 -6.51
CA VAL A 155 -12.21 -17.07 -5.44
C VAL A 155 -11.81 -15.60 -5.36
N VAL A 156 -10.52 -15.31 -5.45
CA VAL A 156 -10.01 -13.92 -5.48
C VAL A 156 -10.53 -13.18 -6.71
N ARG A 157 -10.56 -13.82 -7.89
CA ARG A 157 -11.19 -13.25 -9.10
C ARG A 157 -12.64 -12.85 -8.87
N ILE A 158 -13.43 -13.70 -8.21
CA ILE A 158 -14.83 -13.41 -7.90
C ILE A 158 -14.95 -12.20 -6.97
N MET A 159 -14.09 -12.11 -5.94
CA MET A 159 -14.05 -10.96 -5.03
C MET A 159 -13.64 -9.67 -5.75
N LEU A 160 -12.66 -9.72 -6.66
CA LEU A 160 -12.29 -8.58 -7.49
C LEU A 160 -13.39 -8.22 -8.49
N GLY A 161 -14.09 -9.22 -9.03
CA GLY A 161 -15.25 -9.05 -9.91
C GLY A 161 -16.39 -8.30 -9.23
N LEU A 162 -16.60 -8.55 -7.93
CA LEU A 162 -17.56 -7.81 -7.11
C LEU A 162 -17.24 -6.30 -7.08
N PHE A 163 -15.99 -5.97 -6.84
CA PHE A 163 -15.50 -4.59 -6.82
C PHE A 163 -15.61 -3.92 -8.18
N LYS A 164 -15.13 -4.59 -9.23
CA LYS A 164 -15.23 -4.14 -10.62
C LYS A 164 -16.67 -3.80 -11.03
N ARG A 165 -17.65 -4.64 -10.71
CA ARG A 165 -19.07 -4.40 -11.05
C ARG A 165 -19.66 -3.15 -10.40
N ARG A 166 -19.03 -2.63 -9.34
CA ARG A 166 -19.41 -1.35 -8.72
C ARG A 166 -18.68 -0.16 -9.30
N GLY A 167 -17.85 -0.36 -10.33
CA GLY A 167 -17.07 0.69 -10.96
C GLY A 167 -16.08 1.33 -9.99
N ILE A 168 -15.53 0.55 -9.04
CA ILE A 168 -14.54 1.11 -8.14
C ILE A 168 -13.25 1.41 -8.91
N GLU A 169 -12.62 2.52 -8.53
CA GLU A 169 -11.29 2.91 -8.95
C GLU A 169 -10.41 2.91 -7.71
N LEU A 170 -9.36 2.07 -7.72
CA LEU A 170 -8.43 1.96 -6.62
C LEU A 170 -7.46 3.13 -6.61
N THR A 171 -7.19 3.65 -5.42
CA THR A 171 -6.18 4.68 -5.16
C THR A 171 -4.89 4.04 -4.67
N SER A 172 -4.95 2.95 -3.91
CA SER A 172 -3.76 2.21 -3.49
C SER A 172 -3.93 0.70 -3.56
N LEU A 173 -2.79 0.03 -3.77
CA LEU A 173 -2.64 -1.41 -3.74
C LEU A 173 -1.52 -1.78 -2.77
N LEU A 174 -1.83 -2.62 -1.79
CA LEU A 174 -0.90 -3.09 -0.76
C LEU A 174 -0.76 -4.61 -0.87
N LEU A 175 0.47 -5.09 -0.94
CA LEU A 175 0.86 -6.50 -0.91
C LEU A 175 1.93 -6.73 0.15
N PRO A 176 1.61 -6.58 1.46
CA PRO A 176 2.56 -6.84 2.53
C PRO A 176 2.61 -8.35 2.83
N LEU A 177 3.35 -9.14 2.04
CA LEU A 177 3.34 -10.58 2.21
C LEU A 177 4.01 -11.00 3.54
N ASP A 178 3.53 -12.12 4.07
CA ASP A 178 4.17 -12.82 5.17
C ASP A 178 4.99 -14.02 4.69
N ILE A 179 5.81 -14.57 5.59
CA ILE A 179 6.76 -15.66 5.35
C ILE A 179 6.13 -17.00 4.92
N TRP A 180 4.81 -17.13 4.95
CA TRP A 180 4.03 -18.35 4.69
C TRP A 180 3.47 -18.44 3.26
N TYR A 181 4.09 -17.72 2.32
CA TYR A 181 3.69 -17.62 0.93
C TYR A 181 4.07 -18.87 0.10
N GLU A 182 3.17 -19.27 -0.82
CA GLU A 182 3.27 -20.47 -1.68
C GLU A 182 2.82 -20.16 -3.13
N GLU A 183 3.04 -21.09 -4.07
CA GLU A 183 2.72 -20.92 -5.51
C GLU A 183 1.27 -20.48 -5.79
N LYS A 184 0.29 -21.12 -5.14
CA LYS A 184 -1.14 -20.76 -5.25
C LYS A 184 -1.43 -19.28 -4.91
N HIS A 185 -0.61 -18.69 -4.05
CA HIS A 185 -0.74 -17.28 -3.70
C HIS A 185 -0.18 -16.38 -4.80
N GLU A 186 0.89 -16.77 -5.51
CA GLU A 186 1.39 -15.99 -6.66
C GLU A 186 0.30 -15.88 -7.74
N GLU A 187 -0.36 -17.00 -8.04
CA GLU A 187 -1.45 -17.05 -9.03
C GLU A 187 -2.60 -16.12 -8.62
N ALA A 188 -3.02 -16.17 -7.35
CA ALA A 188 -4.09 -15.35 -6.81
C ALA A 188 -3.74 -13.85 -6.82
N ILE A 189 -2.49 -13.49 -6.49
CA ILE A 189 -1.99 -12.12 -6.58
C ILE A 189 -2.06 -11.60 -8.01
N CYS A 190 -1.66 -12.41 -8.98
CA CYS A 190 -1.57 -11.98 -10.38
C CYS A 190 -2.93 -11.78 -11.06
N VAL A 191 -4.04 -12.20 -10.44
CA VAL A 191 -5.39 -11.95 -10.99
C VAL A 191 -5.67 -10.45 -11.11
N ILE A 192 -5.16 -9.63 -10.19
CA ILE A 192 -5.45 -8.18 -10.13
C ILE A 192 -4.97 -7.41 -11.38
N VAL A 193 -3.98 -7.93 -12.10
CA VAL A 193 -3.38 -7.29 -13.29
C VAL A 193 -3.89 -7.87 -14.61
N GLU A 194 -4.93 -8.69 -14.57
CA GLU A 194 -5.55 -9.17 -15.80
C GLU A 194 -6.38 -8.08 -16.47
N ASP A 195 -6.46 -8.11 -17.81
CA ASP A 195 -7.06 -7.08 -18.64
C ASP A 195 -8.45 -6.63 -18.15
N GLU A 196 -9.23 -7.58 -17.63
CA GLU A 196 -10.58 -7.33 -17.17
C GLU A 196 -10.68 -6.38 -15.97
N PHE A 197 -9.59 -6.18 -15.22
CA PHE A 197 -9.49 -5.30 -14.05
C PHE A 197 -8.77 -3.98 -14.33
N THR A 198 -8.37 -3.74 -15.58
CA THR A 198 -7.60 -2.56 -16.01
C THR A 198 -8.19 -1.24 -15.51
N GLU A 199 -9.49 -1.01 -15.72
CA GLU A 199 -10.17 0.23 -15.30
C GLU A 199 -10.10 0.44 -13.78
N MET A 200 -10.15 -0.64 -13.01
CA MET A 200 -10.11 -0.58 -11.55
C MET A 200 -8.71 -0.21 -11.02
N ILE A 201 -7.65 -0.65 -11.69
CA ILE A 201 -6.26 -0.47 -11.22
C ILE A 201 -5.50 0.68 -11.88
N ALA A 202 -5.88 1.09 -13.09
CA ALA A 202 -5.21 2.20 -13.80
C ALA A 202 -5.10 3.52 -12.99
N PRO A 203 -6.07 3.87 -12.11
CA PRO A 203 -6.00 5.08 -11.29
C PRO A 203 -5.10 4.99 -10.05
N ILE A 204 -4.47 3.85 -9.76
CA ILE A 204 -3.65 3.67 -8.56
C ILE A 204 -2.52 4.71 -8.53
N ARG A 205 -2.33 5.32 -7.35
CA ARG A 205 -1.29 6.30 -7.05
C ARG A 205 -0.26 5.79 -6.05
N TYR A 206 -0.64 4.88 -5.18
CA TYR A 206 0.25 4.30 -4.19
C TYR A 206 0.35 2.79 -4.36
N LEU A 207 1.58 2.28 -4.43
CA LEU A 207 1.88 0.86 -4.49
C LEU A 207 2.84 0.47 -3.37
N GLU A 208 2.48 -0.60 -2.66
CA GLU A 208 3.38 -1.27 -1.73
C GLU A 208 3.46 -2.76 -2.02
N MET A 209 4.69 -3.27 -2.10
CA MET A 209 4.96 -4.69 -2.33
C MET A 209 6.10 -5.14 -1.43
N SER A 210 5.86 -6.17 -0.61
CA SER A 210 6.91 -6.76 0.23
C SER A 210 7.03 -8.27 0.06
N LYS A 211 8.23 -8.80 0.27
CA LYS A 211 8.56 -10.23 0.36
C LYS A 211 8.15 -11.10 -0.84
N LEU A 212 7.86 -10.52 -2.00
CA LEU A 212 7.53 -11.25 -3.22
C LEU A 212 8.76 -11.93 -3.82
N THR A 213 8.63 -13.23 -4.16
CA THR A 213 9.69 -14.02 -4.81
C THR A 213 9.65 -13.95 -6.34
N ASN A 214 8.47 -13.73 -6.91
CA ASN A 214 8.26 -13.68 -8.35
C ASN A 214 7.39 -12.47 -8.75
N ILE A 215 8.03 -11.31 -8.86
CA ILE A 215 7.31 -10.07 -9.18
C ILE A 215 6.99 -9.91 -10.67
N GLY A 216 7.45 -10.81 -11.54
CA GLY A 216 7.51 -10.55 -12.98
C GLY A 216 6.16 -10.24 -13.62
N LYS A 217 5.18 -11.15 -13.46
CA LYS A 217 3.85 -10.98 -14.05
C LYS A 217 3.12 -9.76 -13.46
N LEU A 218 3.14 -9.63 -12.14
CA LEU A 218 2.53 -8.52 -11.42
C LEU A 218 3.12 -7.16 -11.84
N ALA A 219 4.45 -7.02 -11.77
CA ALA A 219 5.13 -5.76 -12.10
C ALA A 219 4.98 -5.38 -13.57
N CYS A 220 5.02 -6.36 -14.50
CA CYS A 220 4.75 -6.11 -15.92
C CYS A 220 3.32 -5.60 -16.13
N GLY A 221 2.32 -6.25 -15.54
CA GLY A 221 0.93 -5.84 -15.68
C GLY A 221 0.65 -4.46 -15.06
N LEU A 222 1.24 -4.17 -13.89
CA LEU A 222 1.19 -2.85 -13.29
C LEU A 222 1.88 -1.80 -14.16
N ALA A 223 3.06 -2.08 -14.74
CA ALA A 223 3.77 -1.16 -15.61
C ALA A 223 3.01 -0.89 -16.93
N GLN A 224 2.21 -1.84 -17.40
CA GLN A 224 1.38 -1.72 -18.60
C GLN A 224 0.04 -1.01 -18.36
N THR A 225 -0.34 -0.80 -17.10
CA THR A 225 -1.69 -0.30 -16.76
C THR A 225 -1.67 0.97 -15.92
N CYS A 226 -0.79 1.01 -14.92
CA CYS A 226 -0.64 2.10 -13.97
C CYS A 226 0.46 3.05 -14.47
N TYR A 227 0.06 4.24 -14.92
CA TYR A 227 0.98 5.27 -15.42
C TYR A 227 1.07 6.51 -14.50
N ASN A 228 0.31 6.50 -13.40
CA ASN A 228 0.16 7.63 -12.47
C ASN A 228 0.54 7.24 -11.03
N LEU A 229 1.42 6.24 -10.85
CA LEU A 229 1.96 5.97 -9.51
C LEU A 229 2.78 7.18 -9.05
N GLU A 230 2.39 7.71 -7.90
CA GLU A 230 3.04 8.81 -7.21
C GLU A 230 4.00 8.26 -6.14
N HIS A 231 3.66 7.12 -5.54
CA HIS A 231 4.41 6.53 -4.44
C HIS A 231 4.63 5.02 -4.67
N ILE A 232 5.89 4.59 -4.65
CA ILE A 232 6.27 3.18 -4.75
C ILE A 232 7.09 2.81 -3.51
N ASN A 233 6.63 1.81 -2.75
CA ASN A 233 7.31 1.25 -1.59
C ASN A 233 7.57 -0.26 -1.80
N LEU A 234 8.82 -0.66 -1.83
CA LEU A 234 9.25 -2.03 -2.12
C LEU A 234 10.13 -2.55 -1.00
N SER A 235 9.86 -3.74 -0.49
CA SER A 235 10.71 -4.35 0.54
C SER A 235 10.94 -5.84 0.33
N ASP A 236 12.14 -6.33 0.62
CA ASP A 236 12.47 -7.76 0.62
C ASP A 236 12.12 -8.49 -0.69
N LEU A 237 12.23 -7.83 -1.84
CA LEU A 237 11.91 -8.41 -3.13
C LEU A 237 13.01 -9.40 -3.56
N LYS A 238 12.65 -10.68 -3.69
CA LYS A 238 13.60 -11.75 -4.04
C LYS A 238 13.56 -12.05 -5.55
N GLY A 239 14.64 -12.69 -6.04
CA GLY A 239 14.75 -13.22 -7.40
C GLY A 239 15.74 -12.46 -8.29
N SER A 240 16.47 -13.18 -9.13
CA SER A 240 17.59 -12.67 -9.95
C SER A 240 17.22 -11.56 -10.96
N TYR A 241 15.93 -11.36 -11.19
CA TYR A 241 15.40 -10.43 -12.18
C TYR A 241 14.49 -9.36 -11.57
N SER A 242 14.46 -9.22 -10.25
CA SER A 242 13.60 -8.21 -9.61
C SER A 242 13.93 -6.79 -10.08
N SER A 243 15.21 -6.45 -10.21
CA SER A 243 15.66 -5.13 -10.69
C SER A 243 15.11 -4.76 -12.07
N ARG A 244 15.07 -5.69 -13.04
CA ARG A 244 14.54 -5.39 -14.38
C ARG A 244 13.06 -4.99 -14.36
N TYR A 245 12.27 -5.66 -13.52
CA TYR A 245 10.84 -5.43 -13.44
C TYR A 245 10.53 -4.14 -12.67
N VAL A 246 11.26 -3.90 -11.57
CA VAL A 246 11.16 -2.63 -10.83
C VAL A 246 11.57 -1.45 -11.72
N ASN A 247 12.66 -1.58 -12.47
CA ASN A 247 13.10 -0.57 -13.43
C ASN A 247 12.05 -0.29 -14.50
N GLN A 248 11.39 -1.32 -15.03
CA GLN A 248 10.30 -1.15 -16.00
C GLN A 248 9.11 -0.42 -15.37
N LEU A 249 8.74 -0.79 -14.14
CA LEU A 249 7.64 -0.15 -13.40
C LEU A 249 7.92 1.33 -13.13
N ILE A 250 9.13 1.70 -12.71
CA ILE A 250 9.53 3.10 -12.49
C ILE A 250 9.49 3.87 -13.80
N LYS A 251 10.02 3.29 -14.90
CA LYS A 251 10.09 3.96 -16.20
C LYS A 251 8.72 4.23 -16.83
N SER A 252 7.71 3.42 -16.52
CA SER A 252 6.37 3.63 -17.08
C SER A 252 5.59 4.75 -16.38
N GLN A 253 6.08 5.30 -15.26
CA GLN A 253 5.37 6.34 -14.52
C GLN A 253 5.59 7.73 -15.13
N LYS A 254 4.55 8.56 -15.11
CA LYS A 254 4.61 9.95 -15.61
C LYS A 254 5.14 10.95 -14.58
N GLN A 255 4.88 10.69 -13.31
CA GLN A 255 5.08 11.66 -12.23
C GLN A 255 5.30 10.96 -10.88
N LEU A 256 6.34 10.12 -10.80
CA LEU A 256 6.69 9.49 -9.52
C LEU A 256 7.22 10.55 -8.55
N ILE A 257 6.66 10.60 -7.34
CA ILE A 257 6.96 11.58 -6.28
C ILE A 257 7.90 10.98 -5.25
N SER A 258 7.61 9.75 -4.77
CA SER A 258 8.47 9.05 -3.83
C SER A 258 8.81 7.64 -4.26
N PHE A 259 10.06 7.25 -4.02
CA PHE A 259 10.53 5.88 -4.19
C PHE A 259 11.22 5.41 -2.91
N TYR A 260 10.65 4.38 -2.28
CA TYR A 260 11.23 3.73 -1.12
C TYR A 260 11.54 2.26 -1.42
N MET A 261 12.75 1.84 -1.11
CA MET A 261 13.18 0.45 -1.25
C MET A 261 13.97 -0.01 -0.03
N ILE A 262 13.63 -1.19 0.51
CA ILE A 262 14.36 -1.86 1.60
C ILE A 262 14.81 -3.25 1.13
N ASN A 263 16.06 -3.63 1.37
CA ASN A 263 16.56 -4.97 1.05
C ASN A 263 16.24 -5.36 -0.41
N GLY A 264 16.41 -4.38 -1.30
CA GLY A 264 15.96 -4.44 -2.68
C GLY A 264 17.06 -4.85 -3.66
N ALA A 265 16.66 -4.93 -4.93
CA ALA A 265 17.56 -5.33 -6.00
C ALA A 265 18.59 -4.24 -6.33
N SER A 266 19.82 -4.64 -6.66
CA SER A 266 20.84 -3.73 -7.17
C SER A 266 20.41 -3.11 -8.52
N ARG A 267 20.99 -1.96 -8.89
CA ARG A 267 20.79 -1.26 -10.18
C ARG A 267 19.45 -0.55 -10.38
N VAL A 268 18.65 -0.40 -9.33
CA VAL A 268 17.34 0.29 -9.45
C VAL A 268 17.51 1.81 -9.59
N GLU A 269 18.57 2.36 -9.01
CA GLU A 269 18.93 3.79 -9.10
C GLU A 269 19.10 4.26 -10.54
N SER A 270 19.54 3.37 -11.43
CA SER A 270 19.69 3.64 -12.86
C SER A 270 18.39 4.00 -13.58
N SER A 271 17.21 3.64 -13.03
CA SER A 271 15.92 3.97 -13.65
C SER A 271 15.34 5.29 -13.16
N LEU A 272 15.80 5.80 -12.00
CA LEU A 272 15.22 6.98 -11.34
C LEU A 272 15.41 8.27 -12.14
N PHE A 273 16.41 8.36 -13.02
CA PHE A 273 16.60 9.54 -13.88
C PHE A 273 15.37 9.83 -14.77
N ASN A 274 14.57 8.82 -15.10
CA ASN A 274 13.34 9.00 -15.89
C ASN A 274 12.29 9.82 -15.12
N GLN A 275 12.45 9.93 -13.81
CA GLN A 275 11.58 10.65 -12.88
C GLN A 275 12.24 11.93 -12.33
N ALA A 276 13.35 12.39 -12.93
CA ALA A 276 14.15 13.52 -12.42
C ALA A 276 13.39 14.84 -12.25
N LYS A 277 12.26 15.00 -12.96
CA LYS A 277 11.42 16.22 -12.91
C LYS A 277 10.32 16.17 -11.84
N SER A 278 10.06 15.01 -11.24
CA SER A 278 8.93 14.82 -10.31
C SER A 278 9.35 14.24 -8.96
N LEU A 279 10.44 13.45 -8.94
CA LEU A 279 10.86 12.71 -7.76
C LEU A 279 11.41 13.67 -6.69
N ARG A 280 10.84 13.57 -5.48
CA ARG A 280 11.13 14.43 -4.32
C ARG A 280 11.68 13.65 -3.13
N ASP A 281 11.31 12.39 -3.00
CA ASP A 281 11.71 11.53 -1.88
C ASP A 281 12.30 10.24 -2.41
N VAL A 282 13.57 9.99 -2.11
CA VAL A 282 14.25 8.73 -2.43
C VAL A 282 14.84 8.14 -1.17
N ARG A 283 14.42 6.93 -0.85
CA ARG A 283 14.91 6.19 0.32
C ARG A 283 15.36 4.80 -0.11
N LEU A 284 16.63 4.50 0.10
CA LEU A 284 17.26 3.22 -0.23
C LEU A 284 17.88 2.67 1.05
N HIS A 285 17.26 1.63 1.61
CA HIS A 285 17.64 1.03 2.87
C HIS A 285 18.12 -0.40 2.64
N SER A 286 19.18 -0.81 3.34
CA SER A 286 19.74 -2.16 3.31
C SER A 286 19.93 -2.70 1.89
N THR A 287 20.29 -1.84 0.94
CA THR A 287 20.45 -2.19 -0.47
C THR A 287 21.92 -2.49 -0.75
N ASP A 288 22.19 -3.58 -1.45
CA ASP A 288 23.53 -3.95 -1.90
C ASP A 288 23.82 -3.33 -3.27
N PHE A 289 24.86 -2.51 -3.35
CA PHE A 289 25.30 -1.83 -4.57
C PHE A 289 26.45 -2.52 -5.32
N GLN A 290 26.84 -3.76 -5.00
CA GLN A 290 28.03 -4.46 -5.56
C GLN A 290 28.16 -4.37 -7.09
N ASP A 291 27.03 -4.37 -7.80
CA ASP A 291 26.96 -4.37 -9.26
C ASP A 291 26.41 -3.06 -9.86
N SER A 292 26.28 -2.01 -9.06
CA SER A 292 25.66 -0.75 -9.49
C SER A 292 26.67 0.18 -10.16
N ASP A 293 26.18 0.97 -11.11
CA ASP A 293 26.99 1.97 -11.80
C ASP A 293 27.14 3.24 -10.95
N ALA A 294 27.97 4.18 -11.42
CA ALA A 294 28.07 5.48 -10.78
C ALA A 294 26.71 6.20 -10.74
N TRP A 295 26.45 6.89 -9.63
CA TRP A 295 25.17 7.51 -9.27
C TRP A 295 24.84 8.78 -10.07
N HIS A 296 25.15 8.80 -11.36
CA HIS A 296 24.76 9.86 -12.29
C HIS A 296 23.24 10.07 -12.25
N SER A 297 22.45 8.99 -12.24
CA SER A 297 20.99 9.07 -12.18
C SER A 297 20.50 9.81 -10.94
N LEU A 298 21.07 9.56 -9.77
CA LEU A 298 20.71 10.28 -8.54
C LEU A 298 21.13 11.75 -8.61
N ALA A 299 22.29 12.02 -9.18
CA ALA A 299 22.80 13.38 -9.35
C ALA A 299 21.91 14.24 -10.28
N THR A 300 21.15 13.61 -11.20
CA THR A 300 20.17 14.32 -12.05
C THR A 300 18.86 14.71 -11.38
N LEU A 301 18.59 14.24 -10.14
CA LEU A 301 17.31 14.44 -9.45
C LEU A 301 17.17 15.87 -8.89
N THR A 302 17.08 16.86 -9.78
CA THR A 302 17.10 18.29 -9.39
C THR A 302 15.97 18.72 -8.46
N MET A 303 14.83 17.99 -8.42
CA MET A 303 13.68 18.27 -7.56
C MET A 303 13.71 17.52 -6.22
N LEU A 304 14.79 16.79 -5.93
CA LEU A 304 14.91 15.95 -4.73
C LEU A 304 14.90 16.81 -3.46
N GLU A 305 14.01 16.47 -2.54
CA GLU A 305 13.85 17.12 -1.23
C GLU A 305 14.39 16.24 -0.09
N ARG A 306 14.29 14.91 -0.22
CA ARG A 306 14.80 13.93 0.74
C ARG A 306 15.59 12.82 0.06
N LEU A 307 16.75 12.50 0.63
CA LEU A 307 17.57 11.34 0.25
C LEU A 307 17.99 10.54 1.50
N ASP A 308 17.54 9.30 1.61
CA ASP A 308 18.01 8.37 2.64
C ASP A 308 18.80 7.22 2.00
N ILE A 309 20.03 7.01 2.46
CA ILE A 309 20.89 5.87 2.14
C ILE A 309 21.30 5.23 3.48
N VAL A 310 20.54 4.21 3.91
CA VAL A 310 20.63 3.64 5.26
C VAL A 310 21.01 2.17 5.20
N ASP A 311 22.04 1.75 5.92
CA ASP A 311 22.52 0.37 6.02
C ASP A 311 22.83 -0.31 4.66
N CYS A 312 23.15 0.48 3.64
CA CYS A 312 23.50 -0.01 2.32
C CYS A 312 24.96 -0.51 2.25
N GLU A 313 25.21 -1.50 1.39
CA GLU A 313 26.50 -2.18 1.26
C GLU A 313 27.14 -1.91 -0.11
N ASN A 314 28.46 -2.11 -0.18
CA ASN A 314 29.26 -2.02 -1.42
C ASN A 314 29.22 -0.66 -2.15
N ILE A 315 29.01 0.43 -1.40
CA ILE A 315 29.12 1.80 -1.91
C ILE A 315 30.61 2.18 -2.02
N THR A 316 31.04 2.61 -3.20
CA THR A 316 32.42 3.05 -3.46
C THR A 316 32.50 4.56 -3.72
N VAL A 317 33.68 5.15 -3.56
CA VAL A 317 33.91 6.58 -3.81
C VAL A 317 33.59 6.96 -5.27
N LEU A 318 34.04 6.14 -6.22
CA LEU A 318 33.77 6.34 -7.66
C LEU A 318 32.27 6.27 -7.97
N MET A 319 31.53 5.45 -7.23
CA MET A 319 30.09 5.34 -7.40
C MET A 319 29.38 6.62 -6.99
N VAL A 320 29.78 7.22 -5.87
CA VAL A 320 29.09 8.40 -5.31
C VAL A 320 29.61 9.72 -5.88
N GLU A 321 30.79 9.76 -6.50
CA GLU A 321 31.44 10.96 -7.03
C GLU A 321 30.50 11.89 -7.83
N PRO A 322 29.62 11.39 -8.72
CA PRO A 322 28.68 12.26 -9.43
C PRO A 322 27.74 13.02 -8.47
N LEU A 323 27.24 12.35 -7.43
CA LEU A 323 26.36 12.96 -6.44
C LEU A 323 27.10 14.00 -5.57
N LEU A 324 28.38 13.75 -5.26
CA LEU A 324 29.20 14.67 -4.44
C LEU A 324 29.50 15.99 -5.16
N ASN A 325 29.58 15.96 -6.50
CA ASN A 325 29.97 17.08 -7.33
C ASN A 325 28.79 17.91 -7.86
N GLU A 326 27.56 17.43 -7.69
CA GLU A 326 26.36 18.12 -8.15
C GLU A 326 25.71 18.97 -7.05
N THR A 327 24.98 19.99 -7.49
CA THR A 327 24.13 20.81 -6.60
C THR A 327 22.69 20.33 -6.66
N LEU A 328 22.14 19.89 -5.53
CA LEU A 328 20.72 19.52 -5.39
C LEU A 328 19.98 20.65 -4.65
N PRO A 329 19.37 21.62 -5.37
CA PRO A 329 18.96 22.91 -4.79
C PRO A 329 17.75 22.82 -3.85
N TYR A 330 16.92 21.79 -3.98
CA TYR A 330 15.74 21.60 -3.14
C TYR A 330 15.95 20.57 -2.02
N LEU A 331 17.16 20.01 -1.89
CA LEU A 331 17.45 18.97 -0.92
C LEU A 331 17.42 19.56 0.49
N LYS A 332 16.51 19.05 1.33
CA LYS A 332 16.27 19.50 2.72
C LYS A 332 16.71 18.46 3.73
N GLN A 333 16.54 17.18 3.40
CA GLN A 333 16.82 16.07 4.32
C GLN A 333 17.76 15.09 3.64
N VAL A 334 18.89 14.82 4.29
CA VAL A 334 19.84 13.79 3.86
C VAL A 334 20.17 12.90 5.04
N ASN A 335 19.86 11.61 4.91
CA ASN A 335 20.21 10.63 5.91
C ASN A 335 21.15 9.59 5.30
N VAL A 336 22.43 9.62 5.70
CA VAL A 336 23.40 8.59 5.30
C VAL A 336 23.96 7.93 6.55
N THR A 337 23.56 6.69 6.78
CA THR A 337 24.04 5.87 7.90
C THR A 337 24.48 4.51 7.40
N GLY A 338 25.73 4.14 7.64
CA GLY A 338 26.26 2.84 7.20
C GLY A 338 25.97 1.68 8.15
N GLY A 339 25.87 0.47 7.57
CA GLY A 339 25.77 -0.81 8.26
C GLY A 339 27.13 -1.40 8.65
N ARG A 340 27.26 -2.74 8.67
CA ARG A 340 28.44 -3.47 9.19
C ARG A 340 29.67 -3.49 8.24
N THR A 341 29.58 -2.93 7.04
CA THR A 341 30.61 -2.93 5.99
C THR A 341 31.40 -1.61 5.96
N PRO A 342 32.60 -1.54 5.32
CA PRO A 342 33.39 -0.32 5.32
C PRO A 342 32.64 0.84 4.65
N LYS A 343 32.44 1.89 5.44
CA LYS A 343 31.68 3.09 5.09
C LYS A 343 32.39 3.92 4.02
N CYS A 344 31.65 4.39 3.01
CA CYS A 344 32.11 5.47 2.13
C CYS A 344 32.09 6.79 2.92
N ARG A 345 33.25 7.22 3.41
CA ARG A 345 33.39 8.39 4.28
C ARG A 345 32.99 9.68 3.56
N GLU A 346 33.31 9.75 2.28
CA GLU A 346 33.04 10.88 1.39
C GLU A 346 31.54 11.16 1.28
N LEU A 347 30.72 10.09 1.19
CA LEU A 347 29.26 10.21 1.17
C LEU A 347 28.72 10.67 2.54
N GLU A 348 29.24 10.13 3.65
CA GLU A 348 28.84 10.57 4.99
C GLU A 348 29.20 12.05 5.24
N GLU A 349 30.39 12.47 4.82
CA GLU A 349 30.85 13.87 4.94
C GLU A 349 30.06 14.81 4.04
N TRP A 350 29.69 14.38 2.84
CA TRP A 350 28.76 15.14 1.99
C TRP A 350 27.38 15.28 2.64
N ALA A 351 26.80 14.20 3.17
CA ALA A 351 25.51 14.26 3.85
C ALA A 351 25.52 15.24 5.04
N ARG A 352 26.57 15.22 5.89
CA ARG A 352 26.71 16.16 7.00
C ARG A 352 26.78 17.62 6.56
N ARG A 353 27.33 17.91 5.37
CA ARG A 353 27.40 19.28 4.81
C ARG A 353 26.04 19.77 4.29
N MET A 354 25.15 18.86 3.90
CA MET A 354 23.83 19.19 3.37
C MET A 354 22.78 19.41 4.47
N CYS A 355 22.98 18.85 5.68
CA CYS A 355 22.04 18.96 6.81
C CYS A 355 22.16 20.27 7.63
N VAL A 356 22.45 21.41 6.99
CA VAL A 356 22.65 22.72 7.66
C VAL A 356 21.41 23.60 7.61
#